data_AF-A0A9P9EF08-F1
#
_entry.id   AF-A0A9P9EF08-F1
#
_cell.length_a   1.000
_cell.length_b   1.000
_cell.length_c   1.000
_cell.angle_alpha   90.00
_cell.angle_beta   90.00
_cell.angle_gamma   90.00
#
_symmetry.space_group_name_H-M   'P 1'
#
loop_
_entity.id
_entity.type
_entity.pdbx_description
1 polymer ?
#
loop_
_entity_poly.entity_id
_entity_poly.type
_entity_poly.pdbx_seq_one_letter_code
_entity_poly.pdbx_strand_id
1 'polypeptide(L)'
;DNGPESSIKPPADVTSPDQHAAEFQANLPETAITGTDAQEVVVMEAVMFDYFVNNDPAPVDDGDITISSNVSNCKVEVEKRSLDGLLSRELREGCKFVKSLEFDVHFNYIRNSTDSDRPNSLESRVSLLNGAFKPLGITFTYKSYQQWAPPDSGDNKDWSKITQFDERLQQWQTQTHTGNEMTVNVWLVNDLRSNDGDKELNGYAAFPWDKKGQQDGIVMREDRINKDDIPSFIHEMGHWLGLRHTFREQVTKSEDDCQSADGLLDSSITTGLVDKMYDCDQTTCDGKSKEINNYMSFSLCRGKNPANGFTTDQKSAIFSRVLKYRRGYRDGECTAQYTDPGDSAKVKKRSTMQDLVDGQCPDINAAVQDLEAQPTATNAGVRLGYGSVYVLAALACFMLVMI
;
A
#
# COMPACT_ATOMS: atom_id res chain seq x y z
N ASP A 1 -0.93 -23.31 26.23
CA ASP A 1 0.54 -23.33 26.20
C ASP A 1 0.93 -23.07 24.74
N ASN A 2 1.69 -22.02 24.45
CA ASN A 2 1.93 -21.52 23.07
C ASN A 2 3.11 -22.24 22.37
N GLY A 3 3.57 -23.37 22.91
CA GLY A 3 4.73 -24.08 22.42
C GLY A 3 6.05 -23.30 22.54
N PRO A 4 7.20 -23.95 22.29
CA PRO A 4 8.49 -23.29 22.27
C PRO A 4 8.64 -22.37 21.05
N GLU A 5 9.33 -21.24 21.24
CA GLU A 5 9.83 -20.43 20.14
C GLU A 5 10.98 -21.13 19.43
N SER A 6 11.01 -21.04 18.11
CA SER A 6 12.13 -21.52 17.31
C SER A 6 13.42 -20.81 17.72
N SER A 7 14.44 -21.59 18.05
CA SER A 7 15.79 -21.07 18.25
C SER A 7 16.54 -20.83 16.94
N ILE A 8 15.96 -21.24 15.81
CA ILE A 8 16.54 -21.05 14.48
C ILE A 8 16.43 -19.57 14.13
N LYS A 9 17.55 -18.97 13.75
CA LYS A 9 17.55 -17.60 13.22
C LYS A 9 16.88 -17.62 11.84
N PRO A 10 15.86 -16.78 11.58
CA PRO A 10 15.32 -16.63 10.24
C PRO A 10 16.44 -16.24 9.25
N PRO A 11 16.34 -16.64 7.97
CA PRO A 11 17.29 -16.19 6.96
C PRO A 11 17.28 -14.65 6.84
N ALA A 12 18.29 -14.10 6.17
CA ALA A 12 18.25 -12.70 5.77
C ALA A 12 17.06 -12.48 4.82
N ASP A 13 16.39 -11.33 4.95
CA ASP A 13 15.25 -10.98 4.11
C ASP A 13 15.75 -10.44 2.75
N VAL A 14 16.30 -11.37 1.97
CA VAL A 14 16.81 -11.14 0.61
C VAL A 14 15.82 -11.74 -0.38
N THR A 15 15.43 -10.93 -1.36
CA THR A 15 14.47 -11.28 -2.41
C THR A 15 15.20 -11.53 -3.72
N SER A 16 14.89 -12.64 -4.41
CA SER A 16 15.42 -12.92 -5.74
C SER A 16 14.62 -12.20 -6.83
N PRO A 17 15.17 -12.02 -8.06
CA PRO A 17 14.40 -11.48 -9.19
C PRO A 17 13.10 -12.25 -9.49
N ASP A 18 13.11 -13.59 -9.36
CA ASP A 18 11.89 -14.40 -9.57
C ASP A 18 10.82 -14.14 -8.50
N GLN A 19 11.25 -13.95 -7.24
CA GLN A 19 10.36 -13.58 -6.15
C GLN A 19 9.79 -12.17 -6.34
N HIS A 20 10.61 -11.22 -6.80
CA HIS A 20 10.17 -9.87 -7.18
C HIS A 20 9.16 -9.88 -8.32
N ALA A 21 9.38 -10.72 -9.34
CA ALA A 21 8.43 -10.88 -10.43
C ALA A 21 7.10 -11.50 -9.96
N ALA A 22 7.14 -12.44 -9.02
CA ALA A 22 5.93 -13.02 -8.43
C ALA A 22 5.18 -11.98 -7.58
N GLU A 23 5.90 -11.21 -6.77
CA GLU A 23 5.35 -10.17 -5.90
C GLU A 23 4.75 -9.02 -6.70
N PHE A 24 5.41 -8.54 -7.77
CA PHE A 24 4.88 -7.52 -8.66
C PHE A 24 3.48 -7.87 -9.21
N GLN A 25 3.21 -9.14 -9.49
CA GLN A 25 1.89 -9.61 -9.93
C GLN A 25 0.91 -9.77 -8.76
N ALA A 26 1.39 -10.25 -7.61
CA ALA A 26 0.57 -10.49 -6.43
C ALA A 26 0.06 -9.18 -5.79
N ASN A 27 0.87 -8.11 -5.85
CA ASN A 27 0.57 -6.78 -5.33
C ASN A 27 0.02 -5.82 -6.40
N LEU A 28 -0.74 -6.34 -7.36
CA LEU A 28 -1.63 -5.51 -8.16
C LEU A 28 -2.97 -5.37 -7.44
N PRO A 29 -3.49 -4.14 -7.25
CA PRO A 29 -4.82 -3.95 -6.70
C PRO A 29 -5.87 -4.65 -7.54
N GLU A 30 -6.89 -5.20 -6.91
CA GLU A 30 -7.99 -5.86 -7.64
C GLU A 30 -8.89 -4.84 -8.33
N THR A 31 -9.02 -3.67 -7.72
CA THR A 31 -9.87 -2.58 -8.17
C THR A 31 -9.06 -1.32 -8.46
N ALA A 32 -9.53 -0.53 -9.43
CA ALA A 32 -9.00 0.81 -9.67
C ALA A 32 -9.73 1.81 -8.78
N ILE A 33 -9.02 2.86 -8.34
CA ILE A 33 -9.65 4.05 -7.77
C ILE A 33 -10.26 4.83 -8.93
N THR A 34 -11.55 5.15 -8.88
CA THR A 34 -12.28 5.77 -10.00
C THR A 34 -13.26 6.86 -9.56
N GLY A 35 -13.63 7.72 -10.50
CA GLY A 35 -14.68 8.72 -10.34
C GLY A 35 -14.39 9.72 -9.22
N THR A 36 -15.39 9.98 -8.37
CA THR A 36 -15.27 10.95 -7.27
C THR A 36 -14.20 10.57 -6.26
N ASP A 37 -13.95 9.28 -6.08
CA ASP A 37 -12.92 8.81 -5.14
C ASP A 37 -11.51 9.09 -5.68
N ALA A 38 -11.30 8.96 -7.00
CA ALA A 38 -10.04 9.34 -7.64
C ALA A 38 -9.76 10.84 -7.50
N GLN A 39 -10.77 11.66 -7.76
CA GLN A 39 -10.66 13.11 -7.61
C GLN A 39 -10.32 13.50 -6.17
N GLU A 40 -11.02 12.93 -5.18
CA GLU A 40 -10.76 13.23 -3.77
C GLU A 40 -9.34 12.82 -3.34
N VAL A 41 -8.88 11.62 -3.74
CA VAL A 41 -7.54 11.13 -3.42
C VAL A 41 -6.47 12.04 -4.00
N VAL A 42 -6.55 12.37 -5.29
CA VAL A 42 -5.57 13.20 -6.01
C VAL A 42 -5.47 14.61 -5.42
N VAL A 43 -6.61 15.21 -5.07
CA VAL A 43 -6.66 16.53 -4.47
C VAL A 43 -6.08 16.50 -3.06
N MET A 44 -6.45 15.49 -2.27
CA MET A 44 -5.96 15.36 -0.91
C MET A 44 -4.47 14.98 -0.86
N GLU A 45 -3.94 14.26 -1.85
CA GLU A 45 -2.49 14.02 -2.02
C GLU A 45 -1.73 15.34 -2.18
N ALA A 46 -2.19 16.23 -3.07
CA ALA A 46 -1.59 17.56 -3.24
C ALA A 46 -1.68 18.43 -1.98
N VAL A 47 -2.84 18.45 -1.33
CA VAL A 47 -3.06 19.25 -0.10
C VAL A 47 -2.20 18.76 1.07
N MET A 48 -2.07 17.43 1.23
CA MET A 48 -1.22 16.85 2.27
C MET A 48 0.27 17.05 1.95
N PHE A 49 0.65 16.98 0.68
CA PHE A 49 2.02 17.24 0.25
C PHE A 49 2.45 18.67 0.51
N ASP A 50 1.61 19.65 0.17
CA ASP A 50 1.87 21.05 0.52
C ASP A 50 2.04 21.25 2.02
N TYR A 51 1.16 20.65 2.81
CA TYR A 51 1.27 20.71 4.26
C TYR A 51 2.57 20.07 4.77
N PHE A 52 2.89 18.84 4.34
CA PHE A 52 4.05 18.11 4.87
C PHE A 52 5.37 18.74 4.45
N VAL A 53 5.54 19.14 3.19
CA VAL A 53 6.77 19.83 2.74
C VAL A 53 7.07 21.05 3.62
N ASN A 54 6.04 21.82 3.99
CA ASN A 54 6.21 23.05 4.75
C ASN A 54 6.30 22.87 6.28
N ASN A 55 5.88 21.72 6.83
CA ASN A 55 5.72 21.56 8.29
C ASN A 55 6.40 20.32 8.87
N ASP A 56 6.42 19.21 8.13
CA ASP A 56 6.85 17.89 8.62
C ASP A 56 7.19 16.98 7.43
N PRO A 57 8.25 17.29 6.65
CA PRO A 57 8.65 16.48 5.50
C PRO A 57 9.14 15.09 5.96
N ALA A 58 9.15 14.12 5.04
CA ALA A 58 9.83 12.86 5.32
C ALA A 58 11.35 13.11 5.47
N PRO A 59 12.07 12.38 6.34
CA PRO A 59 13.49 12.67 6.62
C PRO A 59 14.42 12.68 5.41
N VAL A 60 14.08 11.92 4.36
CA VAL A 60 14.87 11.85 3.13
C VAL A 60 14.76 13.12 2.27
N ASP A 61 13.71 13.93 2.49
CA ASP A 61 13.42 15.13 1.70
C ASP A 61 13.55 16.43 2.52
N ASP A 62 13.93 16.33 3.79
CA ASP A 62 14.03 17.48 4.70
C ASP A 62 15.09 18.47 4.19
N GLY A 63 14.62 19.64 3.73
CA GLY A 63 15.44 20.67 3.11
C GLY A 63 15.73 20.50 1.62
N ASP A 64 15.34 19.37 1.01
CA ASP A 64 15.60 19.06 -0.40
C ASP A 64 14.39 19.36 -1.31
N ILE A 65 13.19 19.48 -0.74
CA ILE A 65 11.96 19.83 -1.45
C ILE A 65 11.45 21.20 -0.99
N THR A 66 11.10 22.05 -1.95
CA THR A 66 10.45 23.33 -1.70
C THR A 66 9.31 23.55 -2.68
N ILE A 67 8.15 24.03 -2.20
CA ILE A 67 7.03 24.42 -3.06
C ILE A 67 7.15 25.90 -3.40
N SER A 68 7.02 26.23 -4.69
CA SER A 68 7.15 27.59 -5.17
C SER A 68 6.01 28.47 -4.67
N SER A 69 6.32 29.72 -4.30
CA SER A 69 5.30 30.71 -3.91
C SER A 69 4.29 31.01 -5.02
N ASN A 70 4.59 30.70 -6.28
CA ASN A 70 3.66 30.91 -7.41
C ASN A 70 2.38 30.07 -7.29
N VAL A 71 2.45 28.95 -6.56
CA VAL A 71 1.36 28.00 -6.33
C VAL A 71 0.30 28.57 -5.37
N SER A 72 0.60 29.64 -4.62
CA SER A 72 -0.36 30.26 -3.70
C SER A 72 -1.61 30.84 -4.39
N ASN A 73 -1.59 30.95 -5.72
CA ASN A 73 -2.73 31.44 -6.52
C ASN A 73 -3.66 30.31 -6.99
N CYS A 74 -3.29 29.04 -6.77
CA CYS A 74 -4.12 27.90 -7.16
C CYS A 74 -5.35 27.82 -6.27
N LYS A 75 -6.53 27.65 -6.88
CA LYS A 75 -7.79 27.58 -6.13
C LYS A 75 -8.08 26.14 -5.72
N VAL A 76 -7.60 25.77 -4.55
CA VAL A 76 -8.00 24.54 -3.86
C VAL A 76 -8.86 24.95 -2.66
N GLU A 77 -10.13 24.52 -2.64
CA GLU A 77 -11.00 24.74 -1.49
C GLU A 77 -10.73 23.65 -0.46
N VAL A 78 -10.00 24.03 0.59
CA VAL A 78 -9.81 23.19 1.78
C VAL A 78 -10.92 23.55 2.77
N GLU A 79 -11.80 22.59 3.01
CA GLU A 79 -12.95 22.75 3.88
C GLU A 79 -12.77 21.94 5.17
N LYS A 80 -13.53 22.34 6.19
CA LYS A 80 -13.63 21.63 7.46
C LYS A 80 -14.78 20.65 7.37
N ARG A 81 -14.55 19.36 7.63
CA ARG A 81 -15.65 18.39 7.74
C ARG A 81 -16.57 18.78 8.91
N SER A 82 -17.86 19.00 8.62
CA SER A 82 -18.94 19.25 9.58
C SER A 82 -19.99 18.14 9.45
N LEU A 83 -20.24 17.38 10.51
CA LEU A 83 -21.30 16.35 10.52
C LEU A 83 -22.73 16.93 10.59
N ASP A 84 -22.88 18.20 10.96
CA ASP A 84 -24.17 18.89 10.95
C ASP A 84 -24.30 19.79 9.71
N GLY A 85 -25.36 19.57 8.92
CA GLY A 85 -25.76 20.37 7.77
C GLY A 85 -26.28 21.77 8.12
N LEU A 86 -25.59 22.47 9.03
CA LEU A 86 -25.85 23.87 9.37
C LEU A 86 -24.56 24.67 9.14
N LEU A 87 -24.63 25.47 8.09
CA LEU A 87 -23.73 26.57 7.75
C LEU A 87 -23.18 27.25 9.01
N SER A 88 -21.88 27.07 9.28
CA SER A 88 -21.14 28.00 10.13
C SER A 88 -20.12 28.73 9.26
N ARG A 89 -20.31 30.04 9.24
CA ARG A 89 -19.69 31.04 8.39
C ARG A 89 -18.59 31.67 9.23
N GLU A 90 -17.40 31.08 9.22
CA GLU A 90 -16.20 31.71 9.76
C GLU A 90 -14.97 31.33 8.93
N LEU A 91 -14.68 32.20 7.96
CA LEU A 91 -13.45 32.24 7.20
C LEU A 91 -12.31 32.70 8.14
N ARG A 92 -11.31 31.84 8.34
CA ARG A 92 -9.96 32.06 8.94
C ARG A 92 -9.62 31.34 10.27
N GLU A 93 -10.37 30.33 10.69
CA GLU A 93 -9.85 29.29 11.61
C GLU A 93 -9.97 27.92 10.93
N GLY A 94 -8.88 27.53 10.27
CA GLY A 94 -8.80 26.43 9.31
C GLY A 94 -9.11 25.05 9.90
N CYS A 95 -9.41 24.11 9.00
CA CYS A 95 -9.52 22.69 9.34
C CYS A 95 -8.22 22.15 9.96
N LYS A 96 -8.32 21.02 10.67
CA LYS A 96 -7.20 20.35 11.31
C LYS A 96 -6.57 19.33 10.36
N PHE A 97 -5.33 19.56 9.96
CA PHE A 97 -4.55 18.55 9.26
C PHE A 97 -4.27 17.34 10.16
N VAL A 98 -4.29 16.19 9.52
CA VAL A 98 -4.02 14.91 10.19
C VAL A 98 -2.53 14.66 10.08
N LYS A 99 -1.86 14.70 11.21
CA LYS A 99 -0.39 14.59 11.31
C LYS A 99 0.10 13.25 11.85
N SER A 100 -0.82 12.38 12.26
CA SER A 100 -0.45 11.07 12.79
C SER A 100 -1.50 10.02 12.47
N LEU A 101 -1.01 8.79 12.26
CA LEU A 101 -1.82 7.58 12.10
C LEU A 101 -1.33 6.53 13.08
N GLU A 102 -2.26 5.83 13.72
CA GLU A 102 -1.97 4.78 14.70
C GLU A 102 -2.71 3.52 14.29
N PHE A 103 -1.97 2.41 14.21
CA PHE A 103 -2.47 1.12 13.78
C PHE A 103 -2.17 0.03 14.80
N ASP A 104 -3.11 -0.89 14.93
CA ASP A 104 -2.96 -2.09 15.75
C ASP A 104 -2.47 -3.26 14.88
N VAL A 105 -1.48 -4.01 15.34
CA VAL A 105 -0.89 -5.15 14.61
C VAL A 105 -1.25 -6.46 15.31
N HIS A 106 -1.88 -7.36 14.57
CA HIS A 106 -2.16 -8.73 14.99
C HIS A 106 -1.47 -9.73 14.06
N PHE A 107 -0.73 -10.66 14.64
CA PHE A 107 -0.12 -11.77 13.90
C PHE A 107 -0.96 -13.03 14.03
N ASN A 108 -1.17 -13.72 12.92
CA ASN A 108 -1.79 -15.04 12.83
C ASN A 108 -0.79 -15.97 12.15
N TYR A 109 -0.39 -17.08 12.78
CA TYR A 109 0.55 -18.03 12.18
C TYR A 109 -0.08 -19.42 12.06
N ILE A 110 -0.01 -20.00 10.86
CA ILE A 110 -0.38 -21.41 10.64
C ILE A 110 0.87 -22.29 10.69
N ARG A 111 0.88 -23.21 11.65
CA ARG A 111 2.01 -24.12 11.87
C ARG A 111 2.14 -25.13 10.74
N ASN A 112 3.37 -25.58 10.52
CA ASN A 112 3.62 -26.73 9.63
C ASN A 112 3.05 -28.03 10.21
N SER A 113 3.06 -28.19 11.53
CA SER A 113 2.44 -29.31 12.26
C SER A 113 2.07 -28.93 13.69
N THR A 114 1.28 -29.77 14.36
CA THR A 114 0.84 -29.59 15.77
C THR A 114 1.99 -29.52 16.78
N ASP A 115 3.21 -29.93 16.42
CA ASP A 115 4.39 -29.88 17.29
C ASP A 115 5.48 -28.91 16.79
N SER A 116 5.28 -28.23 15.66
CA SER A 116 6.28 -27.30 15.11
C SER A 116 6.49 -26.08 15.99
N ASP A 117 7.75 -25.69 16.18
CA ASP A 117 8.14 -24.44 16.84
C ASP A 117 7.48 -23.23 16.16
N ARG A 118 7.28 -22.16 16.93
CA ARG A 118 6.73 -20.89 16.40
C ARG A 118 7.82 -19.86 16.06
N PRO A 119 7.55 -18.88 15.17
CA PRO A 119 8.42 -17.73 14.98
C PRO A 119 8.71 -17.03 16.30
N ASN A 120 9.98 -16.69 16.53
CA ASN A 120 10.44 -16.12 17.79
C ASN A 120 10.17 -14.61 17.87
N SER A 121 9.76 -14.12 19.04
CA SER A 121 9.80 -12.68 19.38
C SER A 121 9.16 -11.70 18.36
N LEU A 122 8.02 -12.05 17.73
CA LEU A 122 7.38 -11.22 16.68
C LEU A 122 7.08 -9.77 17.10
N GLU A 123 6.86 -9.51 18.39
CA GLU A 123 6.71 -8.16 18.92
C GLU A 123 7.87 -7.22 18.54
N SER A 124 9.11 -7.73 18.49
CA SER A 124 10.27 -6.92 18.12
C SER A 124 10.21 -6.42 16.68
N ARG A 125 9.45 -7.08 15.80
CA ARG A 125 9.31 -6.71 14.38
C ARG A 125 8.47 -5.45 14.22
N VAL A 126 7.53 -5.23 15.15
CA VAL A 126 6.76 -3.99 15.20
C VAL A 126 7.67 -2.80 15.57
N SER A 127 8.74 -3.02 16.33
CA SER A 127 9.74 -1.98 16.57
C SER A 127 10.51 -1.61 15.30
N LEU A 128 10.83 -2.59 14.44
CA LEU A 128 11.46 -2.35 13.14
C LEU A 128 10.51 -1.62 12.17
N LEU A 129 9.23 -2.00 12.12
CA LEU A 129 8.20 -1.25 11.38
C LEU A 129 8.17 0.22 11.80
N ASN A 130 8.13 0.46 13.11
CA ASN A 130 8.16 1.81 13.66
C ASN A 130 9.46 2.56 13.34
N GLY A 131 10.58 1.86 13.13
CA GLY A 131 11.82 2.47 12.65
C GLY A 131 11.69 3.15 11.29
N ALA A 132 10.87 2.60 10.39
CA ALA A 132 10.61 3.16 9.06
C ALA A 132 9.45 4.15 9.03
N PHE A 133 8.37 3.88 9.77
CA PHE A 133 7.12 4.63 9.65
C PHE A 133 6.93 5.74 10.68
N LYS A 134 7.54 5.65 11.87
CA LYS A 134 7.40 6.69 12.90
C LYS A 134 7.93 8.06 12.45
N PRO A 135 9.03 8.16 11.68
CA PRO A 135 9.45 9.45 11.11
C PRO A 135 8.42 10.07 10.15
N LEU A 136 7.48 9.29 9.62
CA LEU A 136 6.34 9.77 8.82
C LEU A 136 5.11 10.12 9.66
N GLY A 137 5.20 10.05 11.00
CA GLY A 137 4.04 10.23 11.90
C GLY A 137 3.13 9.00 11.98
N ILE A 138 3.57 7.83 11.53
CA ILE A 138 2.77 6.60 11.52
C ILE A 138 3.32 5.63 12.57
N THR A 139 2.47 5.15 13.48
CA THR A 139 2.88 4.26 14.57
C THR A 139 2.07 2.96 14.56
N PHE A 140 2.75 1.86 14.81
CA PHE A 140 2.20 0.52 14.93
C PHE A 140 2.33 0.00 16.37
N THR A 141 1.26 -0.58 16.89
CA THR A 141 1.22 -1.19 18.23
C THR A 141 0.98 -2.67 18.11
N TYR A 142 1.90 -3.50 18.60
CA TYR A 142 1.68 -4.94 18.72
C TYR A 142 0.52 -5.21 19.69
N LYS A 143 -0.45 -6.02 19.28
CA LYS A 143 -1.59 -6.39 20.12
C LYS A 143 -1.61 -7.87 20.48
N SER A 144 -1.50 -8.73 19.48
CA SER A 144 -1.53 -10.16 19.75
C SER A 144 -0.81 -10.97 18.69
N TYR A 145 -0.52 -12.20 19.10
CA TYR A 145 -0.08 -13.29 18.24
C TYR A 145 -1.01 -14.48 18.50
N GLN A 146 -1.57 -15.03 17.44
CA GLN A 146 -2.35 -16.26 17.47
C GLN A 146 -1.68 -17.32 16.61
N GLN A 147 -1.71 -18.55 17.12
CA GLN A 147 -1.13 -19.70 16.46
C GLN A 147 -2.21 -20.73 16.17
N TRP A 148 -2.15 -21.28 14.96
CA TRP A 148 -3.12 -22.22 14.43
C TRP A 148 -2.41 -23.51 14.03
N ALA A 149 -3.04 -24.65 14.28
CA ALA A 149 -2.59 -25.94 13.78
C ALA A 149 -3.52 -26.37 12.65
N PRO A 150 -2.98 -26.94 11.55
CA PRO A 150 -3.81 -27.53 10.52
C PRO A 150 -4.58 -28.75 11.09
N PRO A 151 -5.74 -29.11 10.50
CA PRO A 151 -6.44 -30.33 10.87
C PRO A 151 -5.57 -31.59 10.74
N ASP A 152 -5.69 -32.55 11.65
CA ASP A 152 -4.89 -33.79 11.61
C ASP A 152 -5.26 -34.71 10.42
N SER A 153 -6.43 -34.51 9.80
CA SER A 153 -6.92 -35.33 8.68
C SER A 153 -7.87 -34.56 7.76
N GLY A 154 -8.18 -35.13 6.59
CA GLY A 154 -9.01 -34.52 5.56
C GLY A 154 -8.23 -33.66 4.56
N ASP A 155 -8.94 -33.04 3.61
CA ASP A 155 -8.33 -32.32 2.48
C ASP A 155 -7.70 -30.97 2.89
N ASN A 156 -8.08 -30.42 4.06
CA ASN A 156 -7.53 -29.17 4.60
C ASN A 156 -6.29 -29.38 5.49
N LYS A 157 -5.73 -30.59 5.57
CA LYS A 157 -4.59 -30.89 6.46
C LYS A 157 -3.25 -30.36 5.97
N ASP A 158 -3.09 -30.20 4.65
CA ASP A 158 -1.78 -29.94 4.05
C ASP A 158 -1.51 -28.44 3.84
N TRP A 159 -0.90 -27.79 4.82
CA TRP A 159 -0.50 -26.38 4.73
C TRP A 159 0.98 -26.20 4.36
N SER A 160 1.62 -27.24 3.81
CA SER A 160 3.04 -27.20 3.44
C SER A 160 3.31 -26.28 2.25
N LYS A 161 2.30 -26.01 1.41
CA LYS A 161 2.33 -25.07 0.29
C LYS A 161 0.98 -24.36 0.18
N ILE A 162 1.02 -23.03 0.14
CA ILE A 162 -0.14 -22.16 -0.03
C ILE A 162 0.06 -21.26 -1.24
N THR A 163 -0.98 -21.05 -2.04
CA THR A 163 -1.01 -20.06 -3.12
C THR A 163 -1.84 -18.85 -2.72
N GLN A 164 -1.61 -17.70 -3.37
CA GLN A 164 -2.31 -16.44 -3.09
C GLN A 164 -3.86 -16.56 -3.04
N PHE A 165 -4.45 -17.43 -3.88
CA PHE A 165 -5.90 -17.60 -3.98
C PHE A 165 -6.40 -18.95 -3.46
N ASP A 166 -5.62 -19.62 -2.61
CA ASP A 166 -6.01 -20.86 -1.94
C ASP A 166 -7.28 -20.63 -1.09
N GLU A 167 -8.32 -21.43 -1.30
CA GLU A 167 -9.58 -21.32 -0.54
C GLU A 167 -9.36 -21.55 0.97
N ARG A 168 -8.38 -22.39 1.34
CA ARG A 168 -8.05 -22.68 2.74
C ARG A 168 -7.47 -21.45 3.42
N LEU A 169 -6.59 -20.73 2.71
CA LEU A 169 -6.05 -19.45 3.17
C LEU A 169 -7.17 -18.43 3.38
N GLN A 170 -8.05 -18.25 2.39
CA GLN A 170 -9.15 -17.28 2.47
C GLN A 170 -10.13 -17.58 3.61
N GLN A 171 -10.46 -18.86 3.83
CA GLN A 171 -11.29 -19.30 4.95
C GLN A 171 -10.60 -19.02 6.29
N TRP A 172 -9.30 -19.30 6.41
CA TRP A 172 -8.53 -19.04 7.62
C TRP A 172 -8.41 -17.55 7.91
N GLN A 173 -8.14 -16.71 6.89
CA GLN A 173 -8.15 -15.25 7.02
C GLN A 173 -9.50 -14.77 7.57
N THR A 174 -10.60 -15.27 7.00
CA THR A 174 -11.96 -14.91 7.45
C THR A 174 -12.22 -15.27 8.91
N GLN A 175 -11.71 -16.42 9.36
CA GLN A 175 -11.90 -16.90 10.74
C GLN A 175 -11.02 -16.16 11.76
N THR A 176 -9.89 -15.63 11.33
CA THR A 176 -8.85 -15.09 12.22
C THR A 176 -8.70 -13.58 12.16
N HIS A 177 -9.34 -12.93 11.18
CA HIS A 177 -9.39 -11.49 11.08
C HIS A 177 -9.97 -10.88 12.35
N THR A 178 -9.29 -9.86 12.88
CA THR A 178 -9.74 -9.11 14.04
C THR A 178 -9.61 -7.60 13.82
N GLY A 179 -10.34 -6.83 14.62
CA GLY A 179 -10.30 -5.38 14.60
C GLY A 179 -11.07 -4.74 13.45
N ASN A 180 -10.67 -3.53 13.11
CA ASN A 180 -11.31 -2.67 12.10
C ASN A 180 -10.30 -2.21 11.04
N GLU A 181 -10.67 -1.26 10.19
CA GLU A 181 -9.82 -0.75 9.09
C GLU A 181 -8.49 -0.08 9.55
N MET A 182 -8.36 0.22 10.86
CA MET A 182 -7.12 0.69 11.50
C MET A 182 -6.35 -0.44 12.22
N THR A 183 -6.70 -1.70 11.93
CA THR A 183 -6.05 -2.90 12.45
C THR A 183 -5.48 -3.70 11.29
N VAL A 184 -4.17 -3.94 11.30
CA VAL A 184 -3.52 -4.81 10.31
C VAL A 184 -3.43 -6.24 10.86
N ASN A 185 -4.01 -7.16 10.10
CA ASN A 185 -3.86 -8.59 10.32
C ASN A 185 -2.71 -9.10 9.44
N VAL A 186 -1.74 -9.78 10.05
CA VAL A 186 -0.57 -10.35 9.35
C VAL A 186 -0.63 -11.86 9.45
N TRP A 187 -0.89 -12.53 8.34
CA TRP A 187 -0.98 -13.97 8.23
C TRP A 187 0.35 -14.55 7.77
N LEU A 188 1.02 -15.26 8.68
CA LEU A 188 2.28 -15.94 8.46
C LEU A 188 2.02 -17.38 8.02
N VAL A 189 2.56 -17.75 6.86
CA VAL A 189 2.52 -19.12 6.30
C VAL A 189 3.93 -19.68 6.13
N ASN A 190 4.07 -21.00 6.01
CA ASN A 190 5.37 -21.65 5.92
C ASN A 190 5.96 -21.55 4.50
N ASP A 191 5.14 -21.76 3.48
CA ASP A 191 5.52 -21.60 2.08
C ASP A 191 4.39 -20.92 1.31
N LEU A 192 4.75 -19.89 0.56
CA LEU A 192 3.83 -19.08 -0.21
C LEU A 192 4.29 -19.04 -1.67
N ARG A 193 3.34 -19.29 -2.57
CA ARG A 193 3.57 -19.33 -4.01
C ARG A 193 2.65 -18.36 -4.74
N SER A 194 3.09 -17.97 -5.94
CA SER A 194 2.24 -17.29 -6.92
C SER A 194 0.96 -18.08 -7.20
N ASN A 195 -0.03 -17.43 -7.80
CA ASN A 195 -1.34 -18.05 -8.09
C ASN A 195 -1.23 -19.36 -8.91
N ASP A 196 -0.36 -19.39 -9.92
CA ASP A 196 -0.07 -20.58 -10.72
C ASP A 196 0.70 -21.68 -9.94
N GLY A 197 1.21 -21.35 -8.76
CA GLY A 197 1.94 -22.24 -7.88
C GLY A 197 3.42 -22.45 -8.27
N ASP A 198 3.91 -21.74 -9.28
CA ASP A 198 5.22 -22.00 -9.90
C ASP A 198 6.36 -21.19 -9.28
N LYS A 199 6.08 -19.99 -8.78
CA LYS A 199 7.10 -19.08 -8.24
C LYS A 199 6.99 -18.93 -6.74
N GLU A 200 8.14 -18.83 -6.07
CA GLU A 200 8.20 -18.42 -4.67
C GLU A 200 7.66 -16.99 -4.52
N LEU A 201 6.84 -16.75 -3.51
CA LEU A 201 6.34 -15.43 -3.16
C LEU A 201 6.70 -15.12 -1.70
N ASN A 202 7.27 -13.94 -1.42
CA ASN A 202 7.66 -13.57 -0.07
C ASN A 202 6.48 -13.03 0.74
N GLY A 203 5.61 -12.24 0.13
CA GLY A 203 4.38 -11.73 0.71
C GLY A 203 3.54 -10.97 -0.29
N TYR A 204 2.33 -10.58 0.12
CA TYR A 204 1.45 -9.65 -0.58
C TYR A 204 0.51 -8.96 0.42
N ALA A 205 -0.05 -7.83 0.02
CA ALA A 205 -0.94 -7.02 0.84
C ALA A 205 -2.26 -6.69 0.13
N ALA A 206 -3.32 -6.51 0.91
CA ALA A 206 -4.56 -5.92 0.45
C ALA A 206 -4.43 -4.38 0.38
N PHE A 207 -4.76 -3.78 -0.77
CA PHE A 207 -4.81 -2.33 -0.89
C PHE A 207 -6.06 -1.76 -0.21
N PRO A 208 -6.01 -0.53 0.35
CA PRO A 208 -7.13 0.09 1.05
C PRO A 208 -8.44 0.11 0.27
N TRP A 209 -8.38 0.39 -1.03
CA TRP A 209 -9.58 0.56 -1.87
C TRP A 209 -10.16 -0.76 -2.38
N ASP A 210 -9.45 -1.89 -2.24
CA ASP A 210 -9.96 -3.21 -2.62
C ASP A 210 -11.06 -3.69 -1.66
N LYS A 211 -11.22 -3.05 -0.48
CA LYS A 211 -12.29 -3.32 0.50
C LYS A 211 -12.45 -4.82 0.77
N LYS A 212 -11.32 -5.48 1.05
CA LYS A 212 -11.19 -6.94 1.18
C LYS A 212 -11.97 -7.56 2.34
N GLY A 213 -12.66 -6.76 3.15
CA GLY A 213 -13.41 -7.24 4.31
C GLY A 213 -12.49 -8.03 5.23
N GLN A 214 -12.84 -9.28 5.50
CA GLN A 214 -12.05 -10.14 6.39
C GLN A 214 -10.73 -10.65 5.79
N GLN A 215 -10.46 -10.38 4.51
CA GLN A 215 -9.17 -10.66 3.87
C GLN A 215 -8.25 -9.43 3.83
N ASP A 216 -8.66 -8.30 4.44
CA ASP A 216 -7.81 -7.12 4.53
C ASP A 216 -6.65 -7.34 5.51
N GLY A 217 -5.42 -7.15 5.02
CA GLY A 217 -4.19 -7.39 5.77
C GLY A 217 -3.05 -7.81 4.85
N ILE A 218 -2.08 -8.49 5.43
CA ILE A 218 -0.84 -8.92 4.77
C ILE A 218 -0.70 -10.43 4.93
N VAL A 219 -0.38 -11.14 3.85
CA VAL A 219 0.01 -12.55 3.91
C VAL A 219 1.48 -12.64 3.53
N MET A 220 2.28 -13.31 4.35
CA MET A 220 3.72 -13.43 4.08
C MET A 220 4.28 -14.74 4.61
N ARG A 221 5.43 -15.14 4.05
CA ARG A 221 6.19 -16.26 4.59
C ARG A 221 6.77 -15.90 5.95
N GLU A 222 6.68 -16.82 6.88
CA GLU A 222 7.20 -16.64 8.24
C GLU A 222 8.72 -16.45 8.26
N ASP A 223 9.44 -17.07 7.32
CA ASP A 223 10.90 -16.94 7.22
C ASP A 223 11.38 -15.60 6.63
N ARG A 224 10.47 -14.71 6.24
CA ARG A 224 10.76 -13.34 5.72
C ARG A 224 10.54 -12.24 6.74
N ILE A 225 10.28 -12.57 8.01
CA ILE A 225 10.12 -11.59 9.09
C ILE A 225 11.22 -11.74 10.17
N ASN A 226 12.46 -11.51 9.74
CA ASN A 226 13.65 -11.65 10.59
C ASN A 226 13.62 -10.64 11.77
N LYS A 227 14.35 -10.95 12.84
CA LYS A 227 14.48 -10.12 14.03
C LYS A 227 15.39 -8.91 13.83
N ASP A 228 16.29 -8.97 12.86
CA ASP A 228 17.33 -7.96 12.62
C ASP A 228 16.92 -6.99 11.49
N ASP A 229 16.22 -7.49 10.47
CA ASP A 229 15.78 -6.77 9.27
C ASP A 229 14.44 -7.31 8.75
N ILE A 230 13.56 -6.44 8.26
CA ILE A 230 12.25 -6.81 7.71
C ILE A 230 11.83 -5.99 6.47
N PRO A 231 12.72 -5.74 5.49
CA PRO A 231 12.42 -4.91 4.32
C PRO A 231 11.18 -5.39 3.54
N SER A 232 10.96 -6.70 3.39
CA SER A 232 9.78 -7.23 2.73
C SER A 232 8.51 -6.93 3.53
N PHE A 233 8.53 -7.04 4.86
CA PHE A 233 7.36 -6.71 5.68
C PHE A 233 7.03 -5.21 5.63
N ILE A 234 8.05 -4.34 5.66
CA ILE A 234 7.86 -2.88 5.52
C ILE A 234 7.30 -2.54 4.12
N HIS A 235 7.76 -3.24 3.08
CA HIS A 235 7.23 -3.13 1.72
C HIS A 235 5.74 -3.48 1.64
N GLU A 236 5.35 -4.66 2.17
CA GLU A 236 3.94 -5.07 2.21
C GLU A 236 3.09 -4.12 3.05
N MET A 237 3.64 -3.57 4.14
CA MET A 237 2.97 -2.54 4.92
C MET A 237 2.73 -1.27 4.12
N GLY A 238 3.68 -0.87 3.26
CA GLY A 238 3.52 0.22 2.32
C GLY A 238 2.33 -0.01 1.38
N HIS A 239 2.20 -1.21 0.80
CA HIS A 239 1.05 -1.59 -0.02
C HIS A 239 -0.26 -1.57 0.76
N TRP A 240 -0.29 -2.11 1.99
CA TRP A 240 -1.48 -2.10 2.85
C TRP A 240 -1.94 -0.69 3.22
N LEU A 241 -0.99 0.25 3.35
CA LEU A 241 -1.23 1.68 3.54
C LEU A 241 -1.57 2.43 2.24
N GLY A 242 -1.52 1.75 1.09
CA GLY A 242 -1.96 2.25 -0.20
C GLY A 242 -0.86 2.71 -1.14
N LEU A 243 0.43 2.48 -0.85
CA LEU A 243 1.51 2.77 -1.81
C LEU A 243 1.60 1.70 -2.88
N ARG A 244 1.95 2.10 -4.10
CA ARG A 244 2.37 1.18 -5.16
C ARG A 244 3.89 1.11 -5.21
N HIS A 245 4.42 0.20 -6.03
CA HIS A 245 5.84 0.23 -6.41
C HIS A 245 6.21 1.61 -6.96
N THR A 246 7.45 2.05 -6.74
CA THR A 246 8.00 3.31 -7.29
C THR A 246 8.36 3.21 -8.76
N PHE A 247 7.94 2.14 -9.44
CA PHE A 247 8.02 1.96 -10.87
C PHE A 247 6.67 1.40 -11.31
N ARG A 248 6.17 1.83 -12.47
CA ARG A 248 4.82 1.45 -12.90
C ARG A 248 4.75 0.03 -13.47
N GLU A 249 5.77 -0.34 -14.23
CA GLU A 249 5.83 -1.60 -14.95
C GLU A 249 7.27 -2.06 -15.16
N GLN A 250 7.43 -3.37 -15.34
CA GLN A 250 8.72 -3.96 -15.71
C GLN A 250 8.88 -3.87 -17.23
N VAL A 251 9.90 -3.14 -17.67
CA VAL A 251 10.19 -2.89 -19.10
C VAL A 251 11.56 -3.42 -19.48
N THR A 252 11.71 -3.77 -20.76
CA THR A 252 12.99 -4.23 -21.32
C THR A 252 13.67 -3.17 -22.18
N LYS A 253 12.97 -2.09 -22.53
CA LYS A 253 13.49 -1.01 -23.35
C LYS A 253 13.45 0.31 -22.59
N SER A 254 14.54 1.06 -22.67
CA SER A 254 14.66 2.37 -22.03
C SER A 254 13.65 3.41 -22.53
N GLU A 255 13.15 3.27 -23.76
CA GLU A 255 12.12 4.15 -24.33
C GLU A 255 10.74 3.96 -23.68
N ASP A 256 10.50 2.80 -23.06
CA ASP A 256 9.27 2.47 -22.35
C ASP A 256 9.37 2.79 -20.84
N ASP A 257 10.58 3.09 -20.35
CA ASP A 257 10.81 3.46 -18.95
C ASP A 257 10.41 4.91 -18.69
N CYS A 258 9.93 5.20 -17.48
CA CYS A 258 9.47 6.53 -17.05
C CYS A 258 8.37 7.16 -17.95
N GLN A 259 7.62 6.38 -18.73
CA GLN A 259 6.63 6.91 -19.68
C GLN A 259 5.29 7.27 -19.04
N SER A 260 5.08 6.96 -17.76
CA SER A 260 3.84 7.23 -17.06
C SER A 260 4.12 7.61 -15.62
N ALA A 261 3.39 8.61 -15.13
CA ALA A 261 3.37 8.94 -13.71
C ALA A 261 2.75 7.78 -12.90
N ASP A 262 3.07 7.74 -11.61
CA ASP A 262 2.49 6.82 -10.62
C ASP A 262 1.78 7.59 -9.48
N GLY A 263 1.63 8.90 -9.66
CA GLY A 263 1.15 9.83 -8.66
C GLY A 263 2.25 10.41 -7.77
N LEU A 264 3.50 9.95 -7.85
CA LEU A 264 4.65 10.47 -7.09
C LEU A 264 5.45 11.51 -7.88
N LEU A 265 6.45 12.12 -7.24
CA LEU A 265 7.41 13.01 -7.88
C LEU A 265 8.34 12.24 -8.81
N ASP A 266 8.81 12.88 -9.88
CA ASP A 266 9.74 12.29 -10.85
C ASP A 266 11.06 11.83 -10.19
N SER A 267 11.45 12.47 -9.08
CA SER A 267 12.62 12.11 -8.27
C SER A 267 12.38 10.90 -7.34
N SER A 268 11.13 10.53 -7.08
CA SER A 268 10.75 9.35 -6.30
C SER A 268 10.55 8.12 -7.18
N ILE A 269 10.22 8.32 -8.46
CA ILE A 269 10.00 7.25 -9.44
C ILE A 269 11.35 6.63 -9.84
N THR A 270 11.50 5.36 -9.54
CA THR A 270 12.64 4.48 -9.88
C THR A 270 12.45 3.85 -11.26
N THR A 271 13.55 3.37 -11.85
CA THR A 271 13.50 2.68 -13.16
C THR A 271 12.70 1.37 -13.11
N GLY A 272 11.90 1.14 -14.14
CA GLY A 272 11.23 -0.13 -14.43
C GLY A 272 12.07 -1.10 -15.25
N LEU A 273 13.31 -0.74 -15.63
CA LEU A 273 14.15 -1.57 -16.49
C LEU A 273 14.60 -2.84 -15.76
N VAL A 274 14.22 -4.01 -16.30
CA VAL A 274 14.47 -5.30 -15.65
C VAL A 274 15.95 -5.62 -15.41
N ASP A 275 16.88 -5.00 -16.15
CA ASP A 275 18.32 -5.16 -15.99
C ASP A 275 18.96 -4.11 -15.07
N LYS A 276 18.17 -3.16 -14.54
CA LYS A 276 18.63 -2.04 -13.68
C LYS A 276 17.85 -1.87 -12.39
N MET A 277 16.59 -2.29 -12.32
CA MET A 277 15.71 -2.02 -11.18
C MET A 277 16.15 -2.68 -9.86
N TYR A 278 17.06 -3.65 -9.92
CA TYR A 278 17.64 -4.30 -8.74
C TYR A 278 18.93 -3.61 -8.27
N ASP A 279 19.56 -2.76 -9.09
CA ASP A 279 20.80 -2.09 -8.74
C ASP A 279 20.58 -1.17 -7.53
N CYS A 280 21.61 -1.02 -6.71
CA CYS A 280 21.60 -0.05 -5.62
C CYS A 280 21.51 1.39 -6.15
N ASP A 281 22.38 1.73 -7.09
CA ASP A 281 22.35 3.03 -7.76
C ASP A 281 21.48 2.96 -9.01
N GLN A 282 20.44 3.78 -9.07
CA GLN A 282 19.52 3.86 -10.21
C GLN A 282 19.34 5.30 -10.65
N THR A 283 19.02 5.50 -11.92
CA THR A 283 18.59 6.79 -12.44
C THR A 283 17.08 6.90 -12.29
N THR A 284 16.62 7.87 -11.50
CA THR A 284 15.19 8.19 -11.34
C THR A 284 14.66 8.95 -12.55
N CYS A 285 13.34 9.08 -12.65
CA CYS A 285 12.70 9.69 -13.82
C CYS A 285 12.95 11.21 -13.97
N ASP A 286 13.48 11.86 -12.93
CA ASP A 286 14.07 13.21 -13.01
C ASP A 286 15.47 13.25 -13.65
N GLY A 287 16.00 12.10 -14.06
CA GLY A 287 17.28 11.95 -14.74
C GLY A 287 18.51 11.92 -13.82
N LYS A 288 18.32 11.89 -12.50
CA LYS A 288 19.42 11.87 -11.53
C LYS A 288 19.70 10.45 -11.05
N SER A 289 20.99 10.11 -10.92
CA SER A 289 21.40 8.83 -10.32
C SER A 289 21.58 8.98 -8.81
N LYS A 290 21.02 8.05 -8.04
CA LYS A 290 21.18 7.98 -6.58
C LYS A 290 21.04 6.55 -6.07
N GLU A 291 21.56 6.28 -4.88
CA GLU A 291 21.34 5.02 -4.17
C GLU A 291 19.86 4.93 -3.75
N ILE A 292 19.17 3.89 -4.19
CA ILE A 292 17.75 3.70 -3.95
C ILE A 292 17.54 2.97 -2.62
N ASN A 293 17.22 3.76 -1.60
CA ASN A 293 16.85 3.27 -0.28
C ASN A 293 15.34 3.00 -0.12
N ASN A 294 14.52 3.38 -1.11
CA ASN A 294 13.07 3.37 -1.01
C ASN A 294 12.52 1.94 -0.83
N TYR A 295 11.71 1.72 0.21
CA TYR A 295 11.14 0.40 0.51
C TYR A 295 10.23 -0.10 -0.61
N MET A 296 9.55 0.77 -1.35
CA MET A 296 8.62 0.41 -2.44
C MET A 296 9.33 0.12 -3.77
N SER A 297 10.66 0.15 -3.80
CA SER A 297 11.47 -0.27 -4.94
C SER A 297 11.89 -1.75 -4.86
N PHE A 298 12.45 -2.27 -5.95
CA PHE A 298 13.12 -3.57 -6.00
C PHE A 298 14.64 -3.46 -5.85
N SER A 299 15.16 -2.28 -5.47
CA SER A 299 16.58 -2.11 -5.25
C SER A 299 17.10 -3.04 -4.15
N LEU A 300 18.27 -3.62 -4.37
CA LEU A 300 19.01 -4.37 -3.34
C LEU A 300 19.43 -3.49 -2.15
N CYS A 301 19.41 -2.16 -2.29
CA CYS A 301 19.71 -1.22 -1.21
C CYS A 301 18.47 -0.70 -0.47
N ARG A 302 17.26 -1.18 -0.80
CA ARG A 302 16.04 -0.78 -0.11
C ARG A 302 16.14 -1.01 1.40
N GLY A 303 15.78 0.00 2.19
CA GLY A 303 15.76 -0.11 3.65
C GLY A 303 17.12 -0.11 4.37
N LYS A 304 18.22 0.18 3.66
CA LYS A 304 19.55 0.37 4.24
C LYS A 304 19.57 1.45 5.34
N ASN A 305 18.76 2.49 5.18
CA ASN A 305 18.45 3.47 6.22
C ASN A 305 16.93 3.50 6.47
N PRO A 306 16.43 2.88 7.55
CA PRO A 306 14.98 2.77 7.78
C PRO A 306 14.24 4.11 7.79
N ALA A 307 14.81 5.14 8.42
CA ALA A 307 14.14 6.44 8.55
C ALA A 307 14.02 7.21 7.22
N ASN A 308 14.82 6.86 6.21
CA ASN A 308 14.87 7.51 4.90
C ASN A 308 14.25 6.62 3.80
N GLY A 309 13.50 5.59 4.18
CA GLY A 309 12.98 4.58 3.26
C GLY A 309 11.70 4.99 2.51
N PHE A 310 11.11 6.13 2.87
CA PHE A 310 9.91 6.69 2.24
C PHE A 310 10.06 8.19 2.05
N THR A 311 9.47 8.72 0.99
CA THR A 311 9.49 10.13 0.59
C THR A 311 8.23 10.87 1.04
N THR A 312 8.23 12.20 0.93
CA THR A 312 7.16 13.09 1.41
C THR A 312 5.89 12.98 0.57
N ASP A 313 6.03 12.74 -0.73
CA ASP A 313 4.93 12.39 -1.64
C ASP A 313 4.31 11.02 -1.29
N GLN A 314 5.11 10.02 -0.94
CA GLN A 314 4.62 8.74 -0.41
C GLN A 314 3.90 8.91 0.94
N LYS A 315 4.44 9.72 1.86
CA LYS A 315 3.76 10.10 3.10
C LYS A 315 2.39 10.73 2.79
N SER A 316 2.33 11.63 1.82
CA SER A 316 1.09 12.30 1.40
C SER A 316 0.08 11.33 0.80
N ALA A 317 0.54 10.41 -0.05
CA ALA A 317 -0.26 9.32 -0.61
C ALA A 317 -0.81 8.38 0.45
N ILE A 318 0.00 7.96 1.42
CA ILE A 318 -0.46 7.13 2.56
C ILE A 318 -1.58 7.87 3.30
N PHE A 319 -1.36 9.12 3.70
CA PHE A 319 -2.35 9.83 4.50
C PHE A 319 -3.65 10.05 3.72
N SER A 320 -3.58 10.47 2.45
CA SER A 320 -4.76 10.63 1.59
C SER A 320 -5.57 9.31 1.47
N ARG A 321 -4.90 8.20 1.14
CA ARG A 321 -5.55 6.91 0.87
C ARG A 321 -6.08 6.26 2.16
N VAL A 322 -5.35 6.36 3.27
CA VAL A 322 -5.83 5.89 4.59
C VAL A 322 -7.03 6.71 5.06
N LEU A 323 -7.00 8.04 4.90
CA LEU A 323 -8.13 8.90 5.24
C LEU A 323 -9.39 8.53 4.47
N LYS A 324 -9.24 8.28 3.17
CA LYS A 324 -10.34 7.95 2.28
C LYS A 324 -10.93 6.57 2.55
N TYR A 325 -10.08 5.55 2.72
CA TYR A 325 -10.50 4.15 2.65
C TYR A 325 -10.42 3.37 3.96
N ARG A 326 -9.79 3.92 5.01
CA ARG A 326 -9.62 3.21 6.29
C ARG A 326 -10.09 3.97 7.52
N ARG A 327 -9.58 5.19 7.74
CA ARG A 327 -9.90 5.92 8.97
C ARG A 327 -11.19 6.71 8.86
N GLY A 328 -11.47 7.23 7.66
CA GLY A 328 -12.38 8.33 7.47
C GLY A 328 -11.85 9.64 8.08
N TYR A 329 -12.42 10.75 7.61
CA TYR A 329 -12.21 12.06 8.22
C TYR A 329 -13.08 12.22 9.47
N ARG A 330 -12.55 12.81 10.53
CA ARG A 330 -13.27 13.15 11.76
C ARG A 330 -13.72 14.61 11.71
N ASP A 331 -14.60 14.99 12.65
CA ASP A 331 -15.05 16.36 12.77
C ASP A 331 -13.89 17.34 12.90
N GLY A 332 -13.96 18.38 12.10
CA GLY A 332 -12.95 19.42 12.10
C GLY A 332 -11.69 19.11 11.30
N GLU A 333 -11.51 17.89 10.79
CA GLU A 333 -10.37 17.56 9.94
C GLU A 333 -10.51 18.14 8.54
N CYS A 334 -9.37 18.37 7.89
CA CYS A 334 -9.32 18.89 6.53
C CYS A 334 -9.84 17.85 5.54
N THR A 335 -10.79 18.30 4.72
CA THR A 335 -11.20 17.67 3.47
C THR A 335 -10.95 18.66 2.35
N ALA A 336 -10.63 18.19 1.15
CA ALA A 336 -10.36 19.07 0.04
C ALA A 336 -11.29 18.77 -1.14
N GLN A 337 -11.81 19.83 -1.75
CA GLN A 337 -12.50 19.77 -3.04
C GLN A 337 -11.79 20.70 -4.01
N TYR A 338 -11.66 20.25 -5.26
CA TYR A 338 -11.06 21.06 -6.31
C TYR A 338 -12.14 21.83 -7.07
N THR A 339 -11.96 23.16 -7.17
CA THR A 339 -13.01 24.06 -7.68
C THR A 339 -12.56 24.92 -8.85
N ASP A 340 -11.39 24.65 -9.44
CA ASP A 340 -10.89 25.39 -10.60
C ASP A 340 -11.21 24.67 -11.94
N PRO A 341 -12.15 25.18 -12.75
CA PRO A 341 -12.46 24.61 -14.07
C PRO A 341 -11.52 25.09 -15.20
N GLY A 342 -10.52 25.93 -14.90
CA GLY A 342 -9.77 26.70 -15.90
C GLY A 342 -8.63 26.00 -16.64
N ASP A 343 -8.10 24.87 -16.15
CA ASP A 343 -6.79 24.36 -16.60
C ASP A 343 -6.88 22.96 -17.24
N SER A 344 -7.62 22.85 -18.35
CA SER A 344 -7.76 21.61 -19.13
C SER A 344 -6.87 21.58 -20.39
N ALA A 345 -5.74 22.28 -20.40
CA ALA A 345 -4.93 22.45 -21.60
C ALA A 345 -3.54 21.80 -21.50
N LYS A 346 -3.46 20.60 -22.10
CA LYS A 346 -2.31 19.68 -22.34
C LYS A 346 -2.17 18.57 -21.30
N VAL A 347 -2.94 17.52 -21.52
CA VAL A 347 -2.86 16.24 -20.80
C VAL A 347 -1.50 15.58 -21.06
N LYS A 348 -0.59 15.67 -20.10
CA LYS A 348 0.42 14.65 -19.87
C LYS A 348 0.08 14.00 -18.54
N LYS A 349 0.11 12.67 -18.46
CA LYS A 349 -0.02 11.94 -17.18
C LYS A 349 1.05 12.46 -16.24
N ARG A 350 0.67 13.18 -15.19
CA ARG A 350 1.60 13.88 -14.30
C ARG A 350 1.04 13.92 -12.87
N SER A 351 1.92 13.82 -11.88
CA SER A 351 1.53 13.93 -10.47
C SER A 351 1.19 15.38 -10.12
N THR A 352 0.11 15.57 -9.37
CA THR A 352 -0.24 16.87 -8.79
C THR A 352 0.83 17.39 -7.87
N MET A 353 1.55 16.52 -7.16
CA MET A 353 2.66 16.89 -6.29
C MET A 353 3.86 17.40 -7.11
N GLN A 354 4.10 16.83 -8.30
CA GLN A 354 5.13 17.32 -9.21
C GLN A 354 4.81 18.71 -9.74
N ASP A 355 3.53 18.99 -10.04
CA ASP A 355 3.10 20.34 -10.44
C ASP A 355 3.41 21.38 -9.37
N LEU A 356 3.17 21.05 -8.08
CA LEU A 356 3.48 21.94 -6.95
C LEU A 356 4.98 22.26 -6.86
N VAL A 357 5.85 21.25 -7.02
CA VAL A 357 7.31 21.44 -7.02
C VAL A 357 7.77 22.29 -8.21
N ASP A 358 7.16 22.10 -9.37
CA ASP A 358 7.45 22.87 -10.59
C ASP A 358 6.88 24.30 -10.56
N GLY A 359 6.13 24.65 -9.52
CA GLY A 359 5.48 25.94 -9.36
C GLY A 359 4.26 26.16 -10.26
N GLN A 360 3.59 25.07 -10.63
CA GLN A 360 2.37 25.03 -11.44
C GLN A 360 1.18 24.66 -10.57
N CYS A 361 -0.03 25.04 -11.00
CA CYS A 361 -1.24 24.55 -10.35
C CYS A 361 -1.48 23.07 -10.69
N PRO A 362 -1.92 22.25 -9.73
CA PRO A 362 -2.19 20.83 -9.97
C PRO A 362 -3.18 20.58 -11.13
N ASP A 363 -2.78 19.80 -12.14
CA ASP A 363 -3.72 19.29 -13.15
C ASP A 363 -4.47 18.06 -12.61
N ILE A 364 -5.57 18.33 -11.90
CA ILE A 364 -6.39 17.28 -11.28
C ILE A 364 -6.96 16.32 -12.32
N ASN A 365 -7.34 16.80 -13.52
CA ASN A 365 -7.93 15.94 -14.53
C ASN A 365 -6.90 14.94 -15.07
N ALA A 366 -5.68 15.40 -15.37
CA ALA A 366 -4.61 14.52 -15.83
C ALA A 366 -4.19 13.52 -14.75
N ALA A 367 -4.10 13.94 -13.50
CA ALA A 367 -3.75 13.07 -12.38
C ALA A 367 -4.85 12.04 -12.07
N VAL A 368 -6.14 12.41 -12.16
CA VAL A 368 -7.26 11.45 -12.04
C VAL A 368 -7.20 10.42 -13.17
N GLN A 369 -7.01 10.86 -14.42
CA GLN A 369 -6.88 9.94 -15.56
C GLN A 369 -5.69 9.00 -15.39
N ASP A 370 -4.57 9.49 -14.85
CA ASP A 370 -3.41 8.63 -14.59
C ASP A 370 -3.70 7.59 -13.50
N LEU A 371 -4.27 8.03 -12.37
CA LEU A 371 -4.65 7.16 -11.24
C LEU A 371 -5.63 6.06 -11.67
N GLU A 372 -6.64 6.42 -12.46
CA GLU A 372 -7.62 5.48 -13.02
C GLU A 372 -7.00 4.50 -14.01
N ALA A 373 -5.95 4.92 -14.73
CA ALA A 373 -5.24 4.09 -15.69
C ALA A 373 -4.16 3.18 -15.06
N GLN A 374 -3.93 3.26 -13.75
CA GLN A 374 -2.92 2.43 -13.09
C GLN A 374 -3.28 0.94 -13.18
N PRO A 375 -2.28 0.04 -13.32
CA PRO A 375 -2.53 -1.38 -13.46
C PRO A 375 -3.32 -1.97 -12.28
N THR A 376 -4.21 -2.92 -12.60
CA THR A 376 -4.95 -3.75 -11.65
C THR A 376 -4.77 -5.21 -12.00
N ALA A 377 -4.99 -6.12 -11.06
CA ALA A 377 -4.89 -7.56 -11.29
C ALA A 377 -5.81 -8.02 -12.44
N THR A 378 -6.96 -7.37 -12.62
CA THR A 378 -7.91 -7.65 -13.70
C THR A 378 -7.38 -7.19 -15.06
N ASN A 379 -6.89 -5.95 -15.15
CA ASN A 379 -6.43 -5.37 -16.42
C ASN A 379 -5.07 -5.92 -16.88
N ALA A 380 -4.26 -6.43 -15.93
CA ALA A 380 -3.01 -7.11 -16.20
C ALA A 380 -3.19 -8.60 -16.54
N GLY A 381 -4.41 -9.13 -16.52
CA GLY A 381 -4.70 -10.54 -16.82
C GLY A 381 -4.27 -11.53 -15.73
N VAL A 382 -3.94 -11.04 -14.53
CA VAL A 382 -3.58 -11.85 -13.34
C VAL A 382 -4.82 -12.51 -12.72
N ARG A 383 -5.98 -11.85 -12.84
CA ARG A 383 -7.29 -12.43 -12.54
C ARG A 383 -8.17 -12.38 -13.78
N LEU A 384 -8.87 -13.48 -14.06
CA LEU A 384 -10.03 -13.45 -14.95
C LEU A 384 -11.05 -12.51 -14.31
N GLY A 385 -11.40 -11.42 -15.00
CA GLY A 385 -12.33 -10.44 -14.48
C GLY A 385 -13.60 -11.12 -13.99
N TYR A 386 -14.00 -10.87 -12.74
CA TYR A 386 -15.30 -11.27 -12.21
C TYR A 386 -16.38 -10.36 -12.82
N GLY A 387 -16.55 -10.44 -14.14
CA GLY A 387 -17.70 -9.95 -14.86
C GLY A 387 -18.76 -11.05 -14.91
N SER A 388 -19.85 -10.85 -14.15
CA SER A 388 -21.16 -11.42 -14.47
C SER A 388 -21.40 -12.93 -14.21
N VAL A 389 -21.15 -13.46 -13.01
CA VAL A 389 -21.71 -14.78 -12.63
C VAL A 389 -22.58 -14.77 -11.36
N TYR A 390 -22.59 -13.70 -10.56
CA TYR A 390 -23.39 -13.65 -9.31
C TYR A 390 -24.82 -13.10 -9.42
N VAL A 391 -25.39 -12.98 -10.63
CA VAL A 391 -26.82 -12.57 -10.79
C VAL A 391 -27.77 -13.74 -11.09
N LEU A 392 -27.28 -14.94 -11.42
CA LEU A 392 -28.16 -16.07 -11.77
C LEU A 392 -28.45 -17.07 -10.64
N ALA A 393 -27.76 -17.01 -9.51
CA ALA A 393 -28.02 -17.91 -8.39
C ALA A 393 -29.18 -17.47 -7.46
N ALA A 394 -29.60 -16.21 -7.52
CA ALA A 394 -30.66 -15.68 -6.64
C ALA A 394 -32.10 -15.84 -7.19
N LEU A 395 -32.28 -16.29 -8.43
CA LEU A 395 -33.60 -16.46 -9.06
C LEU A 395 -34.08 -17.92 -9.14
N ALA A 396 -33.25 -18.91 -8.81
CA ALA A 396 -33.61 -20.33 -8.89
C ALA A 396 -34.25 -20.91 -7.61
N CYS A 397 -34.38 -20.14 -6.53
CA CYS A 397 -34.92 -20.61 -5.24
C CYS A 397 -36.39 -20.23 -4.97
N PHE A 398 -37.12 -19.65 -5.94
CA PHE A 398 -38.52 -19.21 -5.75
C PHE A 398 -39.55 -19.90 -6.65
N MET A 399 -39.22 -21.05 -7.26
CA MET A 399 -40.20 -21.87 -7.98
C MET A 399 -40.10 -23.34 -7.56
N LEU A 400 -40.47 -23.66 -6.32
CA LEU A 400 -40.83 -25.04 -5.96
C LEU A 400 -41.64 -25.11 -4.65
N VAL A 401 -42.70 -24.31 -4.53
CA VAL A 401 -43.84 -24.64 -3.66
C VAL A 401 -45.10 -24.10 -4.32
N MET A 402 -45.82 -24.98 -5.02
CA MET A 402 -47.27 -25.02 -5.28
C MET A 402 -47.52 -25.79 -6.58
N ILE A 403 -47.76 -27.09 -6.47
CA ILE A 403 -48.97 -27.84 -6.90
C ILE A 403 -48.86 -29.24 -6.29
#